data_AF-A0A5B7JDK5-F1
#
_entry.id   AF-A0A5B7JDK5-F1
#
_cell.length_a   1.000
_cell.length_b   1.000
_cell.length_c   1.000
_cell.angle_alpha   90.00
_cell.angle_beta   90.00
_cell.angle_gamma   90.00
#
_symmetry.space_group_name_H-M   'P 1'
#
loop_
_entity.id
_entity.type
_entity.pdbx_description
1 polymer ?
#
loop_
_entity_poly.entity_id
_entity_poly.type
_entity_poly.pdbx_seq_one_letter_code
_entity_poly.pdbx_strand_id
1 'polypeptide(L)'
;MIVNKAAPSIKVLSHDLSSYFGNHGFDDTQGHHPDMRGVLYAAGPAFARGRTAGPVEQVDVYGLLCHALQLTCHANNGTPAHIAPFLATPSSPNTPDTWSTGSVSPYIFTTAAAILLLFFYYGSAFH
;
A
#
# COMPACT_ATOMS: atom_id res chain seq x y z
N MET A 1 -0.46 9.12 -39.75
CA MET A 1 -1.38 8.96 -40.90
C MET A 1 -2.23 7.73 -40.61
N ILE A 2 -3.42 7.90 -40.02
CA ILE A 2 -4.33 6.80 -39.75
C ILE A 2 -5.19 6.64 -41.00
N VAL A 3 -5.08 5.49 -41.65
CA VAL A 3 -5.87 5.16 -42.84
C VAL A 3 -7.21 4.63 -42.37
N ASN A 4 -8.24 5.46 -42.40
CA ASN A 4 -9.62 5.00 -42.21
C ASN A 4 -10.07 4.26 -43.47
N LYS A 5 -9.99 2.94 -43.45
CA LYS A 5 -10.69 2.10 -44.43
C LYS A 5 -12.14 1.98 -43.98
N ALA A 6 -13.07 2.54 -44.76
CA ALA A 6 -14.49 2.40 -44.52
C ALA A 6 -14.88 0.91 -44.51
N ALA A 7 -15.40 0.44 -43.38
CA ALA A 7 -15.97 -0.90 -43.27
C ALA A 7 -17.36 -0.91 -43.95
N PRO A 8 -17.70 -1.93 -44.76
CA PRO A 8 -19.02 -2.02 -45.35
C PRO A 8 -20.07 -2.26 -44.25
N SER A 9 -21.27 -1.67 -44.40
CA SER A 9 -22.41 -1.87 -43.50
C SER A 9 -22.85 -3.34 -43.49
N ILE A 10 -22.23 -4.13 -42.64
CA ILE A 10 -22.77 -5.41 -42.18
C ILE A 10 -23.75 -5.08 -41.07
N LYS A 11 -24.98 -5.55 -41.21
CA LYS A 11 -25.99 -5.51 -40.14
C LYS A 11 -25.57 -6.53 -39.07
N VAL A 12 -24.53 -6.19 -38.29
CA VAL A 12 -24.01 -7.02 -37.21
C VAL A 12 -25.05 -6.98 -36.09
N LEU A 13 -25.58 -8.15 -35.74
CA LEU A 13 -26.48 -8.35 -34.62
C LEU A 13 -25.82 -7.76 -33.37
N SER A 14 -26.52 -6.84 -32.72
CA SER A 14 -26.04 -5.95 -31.65
C SER A 14 -25.66 -6.65 -30.33
N HIS A 15 -25.42 -7.96 -30.35
CA HIS A 15 -25.18 -8.78 -29.16
C HIS A 15 -23.74 -9.31 -29.05
N ASP A 16 -22.88 -9.09 -30.05
CA ASP A 16 -21.58 -9.78 -30.16
C ASP A 16 -20.36 -8.85 -30.29
N LEU A 17 -20.48 -7.60 -29.84
CA LEU A 17 -19.35 -6.65 -29.79
C LEU A 17 -18.83 -6.38 -28.36
N SER A 18 -19.47 -6.93 -27.31
CA SER A 18 -19.00 -6.77 -25.93
C SER A 18 -17.77 -7.61 -25.60
N SER A 19 -17.45 -8.63 -26.41
CA SER A 19 -16.44 -9.65 -26.11
C SER A 19 -15.04 -9.34 -26.67
N TYR A 20 -14.81 -8.20 -27.33
CA TYR A 20 -13.54 -7.97 -28.05
C TYR A 20 -12.45 -7.21 -27.26
N PHE A 21 -12.73 -6.78 -26.03
CA PHE A 21 -11.81 -5.97 -25.22
C PHE A 21 -11.92 -6.31 -23.72
N GLY A 22 -11.30 -7.42 -23.30
CA GLY A 22 -11.24 -7.84 -21.89
C GLY A 22 -12.55 -8.42 -21.36
N ASN A 23 -12.47 -9.51 -20.62
CA ASN A 23 -13.61 -10.16 -19.97
C ASN A 23 -13.18 -10.69 -18.60
N HIS A 24 -14.13 -10.85 -17.68
CA HIS A 24 -13.85 -11.27 -16.30
C HIS A 24 -14.99 -12.13 -15.72
N GLY A 25 -14.81 -12.63 -14.50
CA GLY A 25 -15.80 -13.48 -13.80
C GLY A 25 -15.61 -14.98 -14.04
N PHE A 26 -14.50 -15.36 -14.67
CA PHE A 26 -14.05 -16.75 -14.73
C PHE A 26 -13.47 -17.20 -13.39
N ASP A 27 -13.42 -18.50 -13.18
CA ASP A 27 -12.92 -19.14 -11.96
C ASP A 27 -11.40 -18.93 -11.77
N ASP A 28 -11.00 -18.25 -10.70
CA ASP A 28 -9.59 -17.99 -10.37
C ASP A 28 -8.91 -19.13 -9.59
N THR A 29 -9.69 -20.17 -9.23
CA THR A 29 -9.22 -21.31 -8.44
C THR A 29 -8.38 -22.28 -9.27
N GLN A 30 -7.55 -23.06 -8.57
CA GLN A 30 -6.71 -24.13 -9.13
C GLN A 30 -5.76 -23.72 -10.29
N GLY A 31 -5.58 -22.42 -10.52
CA GLY A 31 -4.67 -21.90 -11.55
C GLY A 31 -5.23 -21.94 -12.98
N HIS A 32 -6.56 -22.11 -13.14
CA HIS A 32 -7.19 -22.12 -14.46
C HIS A 32 -7.18 -20.75 -15.13
N HIS A 33 -7.48 -19.68 -14.37
CA HIS A 33 -7.49 -18.30 -14.86
C HIS A 33 -6.67 -17.38 -13.93
N PRO A 34 -5.32 -17.45 -14.00
CA PRO A 34 -4.45 -16.61 -13.15
C PRO A 34 -4.56 -15.11 -13.46
N ASP A 35 -5.09 -14.75 -14.63
CA ASP A 35 -5.41 -13.39 -15.05
C ASP A 35 -6.61 -12.78 -14.32
N MET A 36 -7.43 -13.61 -13.65
CA MET A 36 -8.52 -13.15 -12.79
C MET A 36 -8.05 -12.78 -11.36
N ARG A 37 -6.78 -13.01 -11.02
CA ARG A 37 -6.25 -12.76 -9.67
C ARG A 37 -5.89 -11.30 -9.45
N GLY A 38 -6.21 -10.81 -8.26
CA GLY A 38 -5.79 -9.49 -7.79
C GLY A 38 -4.35 -9.44 -7.27
N VAL A 39 -3.84 -8.23 -7.09
CA VAL A 39 -2.56 -7.97 -6.41
C VAL A 39 -2.83 -7.46 -5.01
N LEU A 40 -2.18 -8.07 -4.01
CA LEU A 40 -2.18 -7.59 -2.63
C LEU A 40 -0.77 -7.09 -2.26
N TYR A 41 -0.68 -5.83 -1.86
CA TYR A 41 0.54 -5.20 -1.36
C TYR A 41 0.25 -4.52 -0.02
N ALA A 42 1.09 -4.75 0.98
CA ALA A 42 0.93 -4.21 2.31
C ALA A 42 2.26 -3.61 2.80
N ALA A 43 2.19 -2.43 3.41
CA ALA A 43 3.32 -1.73 3.97
C ALA A 43 2.91 -0.97 5.23
N GLY A 44 3.76 -1.00 6.25
CA GLY A 44 3.50 -0.36 7.53
C GLY A 44 4.09 -1.17 8.69
N PRO A 45 4.02 -0.63 9.92
CA PRO A 45 4.63 -1.25 11.10
C PRO A 45 4.01 -2.60 11.48
N ALA A 46 2.76 -2.85 11.09
CA ALA A 46 2.08 -4.12 11.32
C ALA A 46 2.52 -5.23 10.34
N PHE A 47 3.23 -4.90 9.26
CA PHE A 47 3.58 -5.83 8.19
C PHE A 47 5.08 -6.14 8.15
N ALA A 48 5.41 -7.35 7.75
CA ALA A 48 6.80 -7.78 7.57
C ALA A 48 7.46 -7.04 6.39
N ARG A 49 8.65 -6.46 6.62
CA ARG A 49 9.40 -5.75 5.58
C ARG A 49 10.10 -6.74 4.64
N GLY A 50 10.14 -6.41 3.35
CA GLY A 50 10.89 -7.17 2.33
C GLY A 50 10.40 -8.61 2.14
N ARG A 51 9.18 -8.93 2.58
CA ARG A 51 8.64 -10.29 2.50
C ARG A 51 7.67 -10.41 1.34
N THR A 52 7.93 -11.38 0.46
CA THR A 52 6.95 -11.88 -0.49
C THR A 52 6.18 -13.03 0.16
N ALA A 53 4.86 -12.86 0.28
CA ALA A 53 3.97 -13.92 0.74
C ALA A 53 3.48 -14.77 -0.45
N GLY A 54 2.94 -15.96 -0.15
CA GLY A 54 2.23 -16.76 -1.15
C GLY A 54 0.87 -16.15 -1.52
N PRO A 55 0.13 -16.79 -2.44
CA PRO A 55 -1.26 -16.43 -2.73
C PRO A 55 -2.12 -16.48 -1.47
N VAL A 56 -3.11 -15.58 -1.40
CA VAL A 56 -4.15 -15.56 -0.37
C VAL A 56 -5.51 -15.46 -1.05
N GLU A 57 -6.55 -15.83 -0.32
CA GLU A 57 -7.92 -15.68 -0.78
C GLU A 57 -8.45 -14.28 -0.47
N GLN A 58 -9.39 -13.77 -1.27
CA GLN A 58 -9.99 -12.45 -1.04
C GLN A 58 -10.64 -12.35 0.36
N VAL A 59 -11.19 -13.46 0.87
CA VAL A 59 -11.81 -13.53 2.20
C VAL A 59 -10.81 -13.36 3.35
N ASP A 60 -9.52 -13.61 3.11
CA ASP A 60 -8.47 -13.50 4.13
C ASP A 60 -8.14 -12.03 4.47
N VAL A 61 -8.42 -11.10 3.54
CA VAL A 61 -8.11 -9.67 3.68
C VAL A 61 -8.81 -9.06 4.89
N TYR A 62 -10.01 -9.51 5.24
CA TYR A 62 -10.71 -9.03 6.44
C TYR A 62 -9.91 -9.34 7.72
N GLY A 63 -9.40 -10.59 7.84
CA GLY A 63 -8.55 -10.99 8.96
C GLY A 63 -7.26 -10.17 9.02
N LEU A 64 -6.62 -9.96 7.87
CA LEU A 64 -5.41 -9.15 7.74
C LEU A 64 -5.64 -7.72 8.27
N LEU A 65 -6.77 -7.10 7.90
CA LEU A 65 -7.12 -5.76 8.33
C LEU A 65 -7.44 -5.69 9.82
N CYS A 66 -8.17 -6.66 10.39
CA CYS A 66 -8.38 -6.70 11.84
C CYS A 66 -7.04 -6.71 12.59
N HIS A 67 -6.11 -7.56 12.15
CA HIS A 67 -4.79 -7.68 12.79
C HIS A 67 -4.00 -6.38 12.68
N ALA A 68 -3.98 -5.75 11.50
CA ALA A 68 -3.27 -4.50 11.29
C ALA A 68 -3.84 -3.33 12.11
N LEU A 69 -5.17 -3.30 12.31
CA LEU A 69 -5.89 -2.26 13.04
C LEU A 69 -6.11 -2.59 14.52
N GLN A 70 -5.63 -3.74 15.00
CA GLN A 70 -5.82 -4.21 16.37
C GLN A 70 -7.30 -4.34 16.78
N LEU A 71 -8.14 -4.81 15.84
CA LEU A 71 -9.56 -5.06 16.05
C LEU A 71 -9.83 -6.53 16.35
N THR A 72 -10.89 -6.79 17.12
CA THR A 72 -11.45 -8.13 17.26
C THR A 72 -12.18 -8.49 15.96
N CYS A 73 -11.73 -9.54 15.26
CA CYS A 73 -12.47 -10.06 14.12
C CYS A 73 -13.75 -10.77 14.56
N HIS A 74 -14.85 -10.50 13.86
CA HIS A 74 -16.02 -11.37 13.91
C HIS A 74 -15.77 -12.68 13.13
N ALA A 75 -16.62 -13.68 13.36
CA ALA A 75 -16.57 -14.95 12.62
C ALA A 75 -16.64 -14.67 11.10
N ASN A 76 -15.68 -15.23 10.36
CA ASN A 76 -15.53 -15.05 8.92
C ASN A 76 -14.91 -16.30 8.29
N ASN A 77 -14.89 -16.36 6.96
CA ASN A 77 -14.38 -17.51 6.21
C ASN A 77 -12.88 -17.43 5.87
N GLY A 78 -12.17 -16.42 6.36
CA GLY A 78 -10.74 -16.27 6.16
C GLY A 78 -9.93 -17.28 6.97
N THR A 79 -8.75 -17.63 6.46
CA THR A 79 -7.82 -18.57 7.07
C THR A 79 -6.60 -17.83 7.63
N PRO A 80 -6.40 -17.79 8.96
CA PRO A 80 -5.30 -17.03 9.58
C PRO A 80 -3.89 -17.45 9.11
N ALA A 81 -3.71 -18.71 8.71
CA ALA A 81 -2.43 -19.20 8.22
C ALA A 81 -1.99 -18.55 6.91
N HIS A 82 -2.93 -18.13 6.05
CA HIS A 82 -2.62 -17.48 4.76
C HIS A 82 -2.02 -16.08 4.97
N ILE A 83 -2.45 -15.38 6.01
CA ILE A 83 -2.04 -13.99 6.30
C ILE A 83 -0.83 -13.88 7.23
N ALA A 84 -0.48 -14.95 7.95
CA ALA A 84 0.64 -14.94 8.89
C ALA A 84 1.98 -14.45 8.28
N PRO A 85 2.34 -14.79 7.02
CA PRO A 85 3.56 -14.27 6.39
C PRO A 85 3.58 -12.76 6.14
N PHE A 86 2.42 -12.10 6.12
CA PHE A 86 2.32 -10.65 5.95
C PHE A 86 2.62 -9.89 7.24
N LEU A 87 2.43 -10.51 8.41
CA LEU A 87 2.47 -9.81 9.69
C LEU A 87 3.89 -9.68 10.25
N ALA A 88 4.19 -8.54 10.86
CA ALA A 88 5.45 -8.33 11.57
C ALA A 88 5.53 -9.25 12.81
N THR A 89 6.67 -9.92 13.00
CA THR A 89 6.96 -10.64 14.24
C THR A 89 7.81 -9.77 15.17
N PRO A 90 7.74 -9.95 16.50
CA PRO A 90 8.53 -9.18 17.47
C PRO A 90 10.05 -9.32 17.27
N SER A 91 10.49 -10.40 16.63
CA SER A 91 11.90 -10.71 16.33
C SER A 91 12.32 -10.37 14.90
N SER A 92 11.38 -9.94 14.04
CA SER A 92 11.75 -9.38 12.74
C SER A 92 12.54 -8.11 13.02
N PRO A 93 13.76 -7.93 12.46
CA PRO A 93 14.42 -6.64 12.47
C PRO A 93 13.55 -5.71 11.65
N ASN A 94 12.59 -5.08 12.32
CA ASN A 94 11.99 -3.85 11.89
C ASN A 94 13.13 -2.83 12.00
N THR A 95 14.15 -2.90 11.14
CA THR A 95 15.10 -1.81 10.95
C THR A 95 14.21 -0.63 10.66
N PRO A 96 14.04 0.31 11.62
CA PRO A 96 13.20 1.46 11.39
C PRO A 96 13.59 1.98 10.01
N ASP A 97 12.59 2.20 9.16
CA ASP A 97 12.74 3.20 8.13
C ASP A 97 13.31 4.40 8.84
N THR A 98 14.64 4.53 8.77
CA THR A 98 15.33 5.77 9.00
C THR A 98 14.96 6.64 7.81
N TRP A 99 13.67 6.99 7.67
CA TRP A 99 13.42 8.40 7.68
C TRP A 99 14.08 8.85 8.97
N SER A 100 15.21 9.50 8.80
CA SER A 100 15.56 10.61 9.67
C SER A 100 14.30 11.46 9.90
N THR A 101 13.42 11.05 10.82
CA THR A 101 13.02 11.93 11.89
C THR A 101 14.36 12.34 12.41
N GLY A 102 14.90 13.44 11.85
CA GLY A 102 16.14 13.99 12.33
C GLY A 102 15.89 14.01 13.83
N SER A 103 16.71 13.30 14.58
CA SER A 103 17.10 13.83 15.87
C SER A 103 17.57 15.23 15.50
N VAL A 104 16.63 16.19 15.49
CA VAL A 104 16.92 17.60 15.53
C VAL A 104 17.63 17.68 16.85
N SER A 105 18.95 17.51 16.74
CA SER A 105 19.80 17.38 17.88
C SER A 105 19.49 18.58 18.76
N PRO A 106 19.33 18.42 20.08
CA PRO A 106 18.88 19.53 20.95
C PRO A 106 19.75 20.79 20.77
N TYR A 107 20.96 20.64 20.22
CA TYR A 107 21.83 21.72 19.78
C TYR A 107 21.22 22.71 18.76
N ILE A 108 20.29 22.30 17.89
CA ILE A 108 19.70 23.23 16.89
C ILE A 108 18.77 24.24 17.58
N PHE A 109 18.02 23.82 18.59
CA PHE A 109 17.15 24.72 19.36
C PHE A 109 17.94 25.64 20.29
N THR A 110 19.04 25.16 20.88
CA THR A 110 19.89 26.01 21.74
C THR A 110 20.63 27.09 20.95
N THR A 111 21.14 26.78 19.75
CA THR A 111 21.82 27.79 18.92
C THR A 111 20.87 28.87 18.41
N ALA A 112 19.66 28.49 17.99
CA ALA A 112 18.66 29.45 17.51
C ALA A 112 18.23 30.42 18.64
N ALA A 113 18.00 29.91 19.85
CA ALA A 113 17.65 30.73 21.01
C ALA A 113 18.80 31.67 21.42
N ALA A 114 20.05 31.20 21.40
CA ALA A 114 21.22 32.03 21.71
C ALA A 114 21.44 33.17 20.71
N ILE A 115 21.26 32.90 19.41
CA ILE A 115 21.35 33.92 18.36
C ILE A 115 20.24 34.97 18.51
N LEU A 116 19.01 34.54 18.81
CA LEU A 116 17.89 35.45 19.06
C LEU A 116 18.17 36.37 20.26
N LEU A 117 18.65 35.79 21.37
CA LEU A 117 19.00 36.52 22.58
C LEU A 117 20.16 37.51 22.35
N LEU A 118 21.17 37.14 21.57
CA LEU A 118 22.24 38.05 21.17
C LEU A 118 21.70 39.21 20.34
N PHE A 119 20.82 38.95 19.37
CA PHE A 119 20.18 40.01 18.57
C PHE A 119 19.38 40.98 19.44
N PHE A 120 18.61 40.48 20.42
CA PHE A 120 17.85 41.33 21.34
C PHE A 120 18.76 42.08 22.34
N TYR A 121 19.84 41.46 22.80
CA TYR A 121 20.81 42.07 23.73
C TYR A 121 21.61 43.19 23.05
N TYR A 122 22.11 42.97 21.84
CA TYR A 122 22.82 44.00 21.09
C TYR A 122 21.89 45.02 20.44
N GLY A 123 20.68 44.63 20.01
CA GLY A 123 19.70 45.55 19.45
C GLY A 123 19.14 46.56 20.46
N SER A 124 19.06 46.19 21.73
CA SER A 124 18.67 47.09 22.83
C SER A 124 19.83 47.98 23.32
N ALA A 125 21.08 47.72 22.88
CA ALA A 125 22.25 48.54 23.21
C ALA A 125 22.50 49.70 22.23
N PHE A 126 21.71 49.82 21.15
CA PHE A 126 21.82 50.87 20.12
C PHE A 126 20.65 51.87 20.10
N HIS A 127 19.83 51.91 21.15
CA HIS A 127 18.88 53.00 21.43
C HIS A 127 19.33 53.80 22.64
#